data_AF-A0A372NZ83-F1
#
_entry.id   AF-A0A372NZ83-F1
#
_cell.length_a   1.000
_cell.length_b   1.000
_cell.length_c   1.000
_cell.angle_alpha   90.00
_cell.angle_beta   90.00
_cell.angle_gamma   90.00
#
_symmetry.space_group_name_H-M   'P 1'
#
loop_
_entity.id
_entity.type
_entity.pdbx_description
1 polymer ?
#
loop_
_entity_poly.entity_id
_entity_poly.type
_entity_poly.pdbx_seq_one_letter_code
_entity_poly.pdbx_strand_id
1 'polypeptide(L)' 'MSAEVKPQYITDENGKKISVILPVEVYENMISELEDAEDVKLYDKVKSLNEPSDSFDDYIKGRSSK' A
#
# COMPACT_ATOMS: atom_id res chain seq x y z
N MET A 1 14.02 -6.61 -14.36
CA MET A 1 14.90 -7.57 -13.68
C MET A 1 14.37 -7.73 -12.28
N SER A 2 13.73 -8.85 -11.94
CA SER A 2 13.34 -9.12 -10.56
C SER A 2 14.61 -9.38 -9.79
N ALA A 3 15.03 -8.47 -8.91
CA ALA A 3 16.12 -8.73 -8.00
C ALA A 3 15.76 -9.96 -7.16
N GLU A 4 16.55 -11.03 -7.25
CA GLU A 4 16.34 -12.24 -6.47
C GLU A 4 16.49 -11.87 -4.98
N VAL A 5 15.39 -11.84 -4.23
CA VAL A 5 15.39 -11.44 -2.82
C VAL A 5 16.12 -12.50 -2.01
N LYS A 6 17.28 -12.16 -1.45
CA LYS A 6 18.08 -13.04 -0.58
C LYS A 6 18.03 -12.51 0.86
N PRO A 7 16.96 -12.81 1.62
CA PRO A 7 16.81 -12.32 2.98
C PRO A 7 17.83 -12.98 3.90
N GLN A 8 18.43 -12.19 4.80
CA GLN A 8 19.20 -12.72 5.92
C GLN A 8 18.37 -12.63 7.18
N TYR A 9 18.26 -13.73 7.93
CA TYR A 9 17.48 -13.76 9.17
C TYR A 9 18.39 -13.70 10.39
N ILE A 10 18.01 -12.88 11.37
CA ILE A 10 18.57 -12.91 12.72
C ILE A 10 17.65 -13.78 13.56
N THR A 11 18.22 -14.79 14.24
CA THR A 11 17.49 -15.74 15.08
C THR A 11 17.81 -15.56 16.56
N ASP A 12 16.86 -15.91 17.42
CA ASP A 12 17.12 -16.05 18.86
C ASP A 12 17.91 -17.34 19.17
N GLU A 13 18.18 -17.57 20.47
CA GLU A 13 18.95 -18.74 20.96
C GLU A 13 18.27 -20.08 20.66
N ASN A 14 16.95 -20.08 20.41
CA ASN A 14 16.17 -21.27 20.06
C ASN A 14 16.06 -21.46 18.53
N GLY A 15 16.73 -20.61 17.74
CA GLY A 15 16.67 -20.64 16.28
C GLY A 15 15.42 -20.00 15.69
N LYS A 16 14.58 -19.33 16.49
CA LYS A 16 13.40 -18.61 15.98
C LYS A 16 13.84 -17.34 15.29
N LYS A 17 13.38 -17.12 14.05
CA LYS A 17 13.62 -15.88 13.29
C LYS A 17 12.90 -14.71 13.98
N ILE A 18 13.66 -13.69 14.37
CA ILE A 18 13.13 -12.49 15.06
C ILE A 18 13.26 -11.22 14.23
N SER A 19 14.24 -11.16 13.32
CA SER A 19 14.44 -10.03 12.42
C SER A 19 14.91 -10.51 11.04
N VAL A 20 14.75 -9.66 10.04
CA VAL A 20 15.25 -9.88 8.67
C VAL A 20 16.02 -8.66 8.20
N ILE A 21 17.13 -8.88 7.50
CA ILE A 21 17.89 -7.86 6.79
C ILE A 21 17.56 -8.02 5.30
N LEU A 22 17.13 -6.92 4.69
CA LEU A 22 16.77 -6.81 3.28
C LEU A 22 17.53 -5.63 2.66
N PRO A 23 17.83 -5.67 1.35
CA PRO A 23 18.17 -4.46 0.61
C PRO A 23 17.06 -3.43 0.76
N VAL A 24 17.43 -2.16 0.95
CA VAL A 24 16.47 -1.06 1.18
C VAL A 24 15.46 -0.96 0.04
N GLU A 25 15.92 -1.06 -1.21
CA GLU A 25 15.05 -1.03 -2.39
C GLU A 25 13.99 -2.14 -2.39
N VAL A 26 14.33 -3.34 -1.90
CA VAL A 26 13.35 -4.44 -1.79
C VAL A 26 12.30 -4.12 -0.73
N TYR A 27 12.72 -3.59 0.42
CA TYR A 27 11.79 -3.18 1.48
C TYR A 27 10.86 -2.06 1.01
N GLU A 28 11.39 -1.01 0.40
CA GLU A 28 10.60 0.13 -0.10
C GLU A 28 9.60 -0.31 -1.17
N ASN A 29 10.01 -1.17 -2.11
CA ASN A 29 9.09 -1.73 -3.10
C ASN A 29 7.98 -2.56 -2.46
N MET A 30 8.30 -3.40 -1.45
CA MET A 30 7.29 -4.15 -0.72
C MET A 30 6.30 -3.24 0.01
N ILE A 31 6.75 -2.14 0.61
CA ILE A 31 5.87 -1.17 1.26
C ILE A 31 4.97 -0.50 0.22
N SER A 32 5.53 -0.06 -0.91
CA SER A 32 4.75 0.56 -2.00
C SER A 32 3.66 -0.37 -2.52
N GLU A 33 3.95 -1.65 -2.74
CA GLU A 33 2.95 -2.62 -3.20
C GLU A 33 1.83 -2.85 -2.17
N LEU A 34 2.14 -2.77 -0.87
CA LEU A 34 1.14 -2.89 0.19
C LEU A 34 0.24 -1.65 0.28
N GLU A 35 0.79 -0.46 0.09
CA GLU A 35 0.03 0.80 0.04
C GLU A 35 -0.94 0.80 -1.15
N ASP A 36 -0.47 0.41 -2.35
CA ASP A 36 -1.32 0.27 -3.53
C ASP A 36 -2.46 -0.73 -3.31
N ALA A 37 -2.19 -1.84 -2.62
CA ALA A 37 -3.21 -2.83 -2.29
C ALA A 37 -4.23 -2.30 -1.27
N GLU A 38 -3.81 -1.46 -0.33
CA GLU A 38 -4.72 -0.81 0.62
C GLU A 38 -5.61 0.23 -0.06
N ASP A 39 -5.08 1.00 -1.02
CA ASP A 39 -5.85 1.95 -1.82
C ASP A 39 -6.95 1.25 -2.62
N VAL A 40 -6.65 0.12 -3.26
CA VAL A 40 -7.65 -0.71 -3.96
C VAL A 40 -8.73 -1.18 -2.99
N LYS A 41 -8.35 -1.67 -1.82
CA LYS A 41 -9.31 -2.14 -0.80
C LYS A 41 -10.21 -1.01 -0.31
N LEU A 42 -9.66 0.20 -0.14
CA LEU A 42 -10.44 1.37 0.26
C LEU A 42 -11.41 1.79 -0.85
N TYR A 43 -10.94 1.80 -2.09
CA TYR A 43 -11.77 2.07 -3.27
C TYR A 43 -12.97 1.10 -3.33
N ASP A 44 -12.72 -0.21 -3.25
CA ASP A 44 -13.76 -1.24 -3.30
C ASP A 44 -14.76 -1.06 -2.16
N LYS A 45 -14.27 -0.79 -0.94
CA LYS A 45 -15.13 -0.51 0.22
C LYS A 45 -16.08 0.65 -0.06
N VAL A 46 -15.57 1.77 -0.57
CA VAL A 46 -16.41 2.95 -0.88
C VAL A 46 -17.37 2.66 -2.02
N LYS A 47 -16.91 2.04 -3.11
CA LYS A 47 -17.77 1.72 -4.26
C LYS A 47 -18.88 0.73 -3.93
N SER A 48 -18.66 -0.18 -2.97
CA SER A 48 -19.69 -1.10 -2.50
C SER A 48 -20.89 -0.40 -1.83
N LEU A 49 -20.73 0.84 -1.36
CA LEU A 49 -21.81 1.62 -0.74
C LEU A 49 -22.82 2.18 -1.76
N ASN A 50 -22.51 2.11 -3.06
CA ASN A 50 -23.33 2.66 -4.15
C ASN A 50 -23.74 4.13 -3.93
N GLU A 51 -22.86 4.91 -3.30
CA GLU A 51 -23.08 6.35 -3.13
C GLU A 51 -23.10 7.05 -4.50
N PRO A 52 -23.96 8.06 -4.69
CA PRO A 52 -23.96 8.86 -5.90
C PRO A 52 -22.58 9.51 -6.09
N SER A 53 -22.03 9.36 -7.29
CA SER A 53 -20.75 9.98 -7.64
C SER A 53 -21.00 11.34 -8.25
N ASP A 54 -20.38 12.37 -7.68
CA ASP A 54 -20.30 13.68 -8.33
C ASP A 54 -19.28 13.65 -9.47
N SER A 55 -19.52 14.44 -10.51
CA SER A 55 -18.52 14.67 -11.54
C SER A 55 -17.42 15.60 -11.01
N PHE A 56 -16.21 15.51 -11.57
CA PHE A 56 -15.12 16.40 -11.19
C PHE A 56 -15.48 17.88 -11.42
N ASP A 57 -16.18 18.20 -12.52
CA ASP A 57 -16.61 19.56 -12.84
C ASP A 57 -17.59 20.11 -11.80
N ASP A 58 -18.54 19.28 -11.35
CA ASP A 58 -19.53 19.70 -10.34
C ASP A 58 -18.87 19.88 -8.97
N TYR A 59 -17.91 19.02 -8.62
CA TYR A 59 -17.08 19.19 -7.44
C TYR A 59 -16.29 20.52 -7.45
N ILE A 60 -15.63 20.84 -8.57
CA ILE A 60 -14.84 22.07 -8.71
C ILE A 60 -15.71 23.32 -8.60
N LYS A 61 -16.90 23.33 -9.24
CA LYS A 61 -17.87 24.43 -9.10
C LYS A 61 -18.26 24.63 -7.63
N GLY A 62 -18.63 23.56 -6.93
CA GLY A 62 -18.99 23.61 -5.51
C GLY A 62 -17.87 24.09 -4.59
N ARG A 63 -16.61 23.74 -4.91
CA ARG A 63 -15.43 24.15 -4.14
C ARG A 63 -15.05 25.61 -4.35
N SER A 64 -15.19 26.14 -5.58
CA SER A 64 -14.87 27.55 -5.90
C SER A 64 -15.84 28.59 -5.32
N SER A 65 -16.97 28.13 -4.78
CA SER A 65 -18.00 28.98 -4.17
C SER A 65 -17.91 29.10 -2.64
N LYS A 66 -16.89 28.51 -2.00
CA LYS A 66 -16.56 28.64 -0.57
C LYS A 66 -15.30 29.46 -0.38
#